data_AF-A0A653T870-F1
#
_entry.id   AF-A0A653T870-F1
#
_cell.length_a   1.000
_cell.length_b   1.000
_cell.length_c   1.000
_cell.angle_alpha   90.00
_cell.angle_beta   90.00
_cell.angle_gamma   90.00
#
_symmetry.space_group_name_H-M   'P 1'
#
loop_
_entity.id
_entity.type
_entity.pdbx_description
1 polymer ?
#
loop_
_entity_poly.entity_id
_entity_poly.type
_entity_poly.pdbx_seq_one_letter_code
_entity_poly.pdbx_strand_id
1 'polypeptide(L)'
;MKKIILTIAVFSCAFFFAQKSENYIEIGYNSICCGTPSSAPVMNYINSFQGKKNTLEIYRQSRLGREGEYKLFIGIDTLSKSKKAKFIKGLEATINSQNKSRNENSDGIVDFNSRTIIKKEKLSTLNNLTIYKKENLK
;
A
#
# COMPACT_ATOMS: atom_id res chain seq x y z
N MET A 1 -2.24 39.85 26.88
CA MET A 1 -1.17 39.11 26.17
C MET A 1 -1.02 37.63 26.58
N LYS A 2 -1.45 37.17 27.77
CA LYS A 2 -1.35 35.74 28.16
C LYS A 2 -2.33 34.78 27.47
N LYS A 3 -3.48 35.26 26.97
CA LYS A 3 -4.52 34.42 26.35
C LYS A 3 -4.25 34.02 24.89
N ILE A 4 -3.33 34.70 24.21
CA ILE A 4 -2.97 34.44 22.79
C ILE A 4 -2.01 33.25 22.68
N ILE A 5 -1.12 33.08 23.68
CA ILE A 5 -0.16 31.98 23.70
C ILE A 5 -0.87 30.63 23.83
N LEU A 6 -1.96 30.58 24.61
CA LEU A 6 -2.73 29.35 24.81
C LEU A 6 -3.49 28.93 23.55
N THR A 7 -3.95 29.88 22.72
CA THR A 7 -4.69 29.59 21.48
C THR A 7 -3.78 29.08 20.37
N ILE A 8 -2.53 29.57 20.30
CA ILE A 8 -1.53 29.08 19.33
C ILE A 8 -1.08 27.66 19.69
N ALA A 9 -0.86 27.36 20.97
CA ALA A 9 -0.41 26.04 21.43
C ALA A 9 -1.46 24.92 21.18
N VAL A 10 -2.75 25.24 21.31
CA VAL A 10 -3.83 24.27 21.02
C VAL A 10 -3.97 24.01 19.52
N PHE A 11 -3.71 25.02 18.67
CA PHE A 11 -3.80 24.87 17.21
C PHE A 11 -2.63 24.05 16.63
N SER A 12 -1.44 24.12 17.22
CA SER A 12 -0.25 23.36 16.75
C SER A 12 -0.34 21.85 16.97
N CYS A 13 -1.07 21.37 17.99
CA CYS A 13 -1.14 19.94 18.30
C CYS A 13 -2.03 19.13 17.35
N ALA A 14 -2.94 19.77 16.61
CA ALA A 14 -3.86 19.08 15.70
C ALA A 14 -3.19 18.58 14.40
N PHE A 15 -2.04 19.13 14.01
CA PHE A 15 -1.39 18.81 12.73
C PHE A 15 -0.53 17.55 12.74
N PHE A 16 -0.19 17.00 13.90
CA PHE A 16 0.70 15.82 13.99
C PHE A 16 -0.01 14.50 13.65
N PHE A 17 -1.33 14.44 13.65
CA PHE A 17 -2.09 13.19 13.51
C PHE A 17 -2.45 12.81 12.06
N ALA A 18 -2.08 13.64 11.07
CA ALA A 18 -2.35 13.39 9.64
C ALA A 18 -1.07 13.26 8.79
N GLN A 19 0.04 12.82 9.39
CA GLN A 19 1.30 12.69 8.66
C GLN A 19 1.22 11.55 7.63
N LYS A 20 1.06 11.94 6.36
CA LYS A 20 1.12 11.04 5.20
C LYS A 20 2.50 10.36 5.12
N SER A 21 2.55 9.14 4.60
CA SER A 21 3.80 8.39 4.45
C SER A 21 4.69 9.04 3.38
N GLU A 22 5.99 8.99 3.56
CA GLU A 22 7.00 9.45 2.59
C GLU A 22 7.68 8.28 1.87
N ASN A 23 7.73 7.11 2.52
CA ASN A 23 8.26 5.87 1.97
C ASN A 23 7.14 4.86 1.72
N TYR A 24 7.17 4.25 0.53
CA TYR A 24 6.19 3.28 0.08
C TYR A 24 6.89 2.03 -0.44
N ILE A 25 6.26 0.88 -0.25
CA ILE A 25 6.58 -0.32 -1.03
C ILE A 25 5.62 -0.44 -2.20
N GLU A 26 6.07 -1.04 -3.30
CA GLU A 26 5.31 -1.23 -4.54
C GLU A 26 5.00 -2.71 -4.74
N ILE A 27 3.74 -3.01 -5.10
CA ILE A 27 3.28 -4.34 -5.51
C ILE A 27 2.66 -4.21 -6.90
N GLY A 28 3.15 -4.97 -7.87
CA GLY A 28 2.61 -5.04 -9.23
C GLY A 28 1.62 -6.19 -9.38
N TYR A 29 0.52 -5.95 -10.08
CA TYR A 29 -0.44 -6.97 -10.50
C TYR A 29 -0.44 -7.00 -12.02
N ASN A 30 0.13 -8.07 -12.57
CA ASN A 30 0.33 -8.25 -14.00
C ASN A 30 -0.49 -9.44 -14.47
N SER A 31 -1.02 -9.39 -15.69
CA SER A 31 -1.74 -10.50 -16.29
C SER A 31 -0.85 -11.35 -17.19
N ILE A 32 -1.27 -12.58 -17.47
CA ILE A 32 -0.68 -13.46 -18.49
C ILE A 32 -1.71 -13.72 -19.59
N CYS A 33 -2.92 -14.15 -19.20
CA CYS A 33 -4.13 -14.00 -19.99
C CYS A 33 -5.26 -13.53 -19.09
N CYS A 34 -6.21 -12.81 -19.69
CA CYS A 34 -7.57 -12.78 -19.21
C CYS A 34 -7.71 -12.07 -17.83
N GLY A 35 -6.78 -11.19 -17.47
CA GLY A 35 -6.85 -10.34 -16.28
C GLY A 35 -5.78 -10.57 -15.22
N THR A 36 -5.76 -9.68 -14.23
CA THR A 36 -4.80 -9.73 -13.12
C THR A 36 -5.22 -10.69 -12.02
N PRO A 37 -4.29 -11.18 -11.18
CA PRO A 37 -4.62 -11.93 -9.98
C PRO A 37 -5.46 -11.11 -9.01
N SER A 38 -6.23 -11.82 -8.18
CA SER A 38 -6.96 -11.20 -7.08
C SER A 38 -6.00 -10.50 -6.10
N SER A 39 -6.33 -9.28 -5.66
CA SER A 39 -5.64 -8.62 -4.55
C SER A 39 -5.98 -9.19 -3.18
N ALA A 40 -6.97 -10.09 -3.07
CA ALA A 40 -7.51 -10.52 -1.79
C ALA A 40 -6.46 -11.11 -0.84
N PRO A 41 -5.51 -11.99 -1.26
CA PRO A 41 -4.50 -12.53 -0.33
C PRO A 41 -3.65 -11.43 0.29
N VAL A 42 -3.15 -10.50 -0.53
CA VAL A 42 -2.35 -9.36 -0.09
C VAL A 42 -3.16 -8.42 0.81
N MET A 43 -4.37 -8.05 0.40
CA MET A 43 -5.21 -7.13 1.19
C MET A 43 -5.66 -7.75 2.51
N ASN A 44 -5.94 -9.06 2.55
CA ASN A 44 -6.27 -9.78 3.78
C ASN A 44 -5.07 -9.81 4.73
N TYR A 45 -3.86 -10.03 4.22
CA TYR A 45 -2.64 -9.92 5.00
C TYR A 45 -2.49 -8.52 5.61
N ILE A 46 -2.61 -7.48 4.77
CA ILE A 46 -2.48 -6.08 5.20
C ILE A 46 -3.50 -5.75 6.30
N ASN A 47 -4.76 -6.12 6.09
CA ASN A 47 -5.85 -5.88 7.05
C ASN A 47 -5.59 -6.64 8.37
N SER A 48 -5.16 -7.89 8.29
CA SER A 48 -4.85 -8.71 9.47
C SER A 48 -3.67 -8.14 10.26
N PHE A 49 -2.65 -7.63 9.55
CA PHE A 49 -1.47 -7.02 10.17
C PHE A 49 -1.80 -5.71 10.91
N GLN A 50 -2.68 -4.89 10.34
CA GLN A 50 -3.11 -3.63 10.95
C GLN A 50 -4.14 -3.80 12.08
N GLY A 51 -4.90 -4.90 12.05
CA GLY A 51 -5.99 -5.16 12.99
C GLY A 51 -7.13 -4.15 12.81
N LYS A 52 -7.75 -3.71 13.91
CA LYS A 52 -8.89 -2.78 13.87
C LYS A 52 -8.53 -1.34 13.50
N LYS A 53 -7.25 -0.96 13.53
CA LYS A 53 -6.78 0.41 13.25
C LYS A 53 -6.22 0.46 11.83
N ASN A 54 -7.01 0.92 10.87
CA ASN A 54 -6.57 1.09 9.49
C ASN A 54 -5.62 2.30 9.39
N THR A 55 -4.32 2.03 9.48
CA THR A 55 -3.26 3.03 9.70
C THR A 55 -2.25 3.11 8.56
N LEU A 56 -2.27 2.15 7.62
CA LEU A 56 -1.41 2.25 6.43
C LEU A 56 -2.16 2.98 5.32
N GLU A 57 -1.48 3.96 4.75
CA GLU A 57 -1.89 4.65 3.54
C GLU A 57 -1.64 3.73 2.34
N ILE A 58 -2.66 3.54 1.50
CA ILE A 58 -2.54 2.69 0.30
C ILE A 58 -3.01 3.49 -0.91
N TYR A 59 -2.17 3.56 -1.93
CA TYR A 59 -2.52 4.10 -3.24
C TYR A 59 -2.61 2.98 -4.28
N ARG A 60 -3.45 3.18 -5.29
CA ARG A 60 -3.56 2.33 -6.46
C ARG A 60 -3.26 3.14 -7.71
N GLN A 61 -2.31 2.68 -8.51
CA GLN A 61 -2.11 3.16 -9.87
C GLN A 61 -2.76 2.17 -10.83
N SER A 62 -3.80 2.61 -11.52
CA SER A 62 -4.57 1.77 -12.45
C SER A 62 -4.20 2.02 -13.92
N ARG A 63 -4.77 1.23 -14.83
CA ARG A 63 -4.63 1.39 -16.29
C ARG A 63 -3.18 1.26 -16.77
N LEU A 64 -2.47 0.25 -16.25
CA LEU A 64 -1.09 -0.02 -16.62
C LEU A 64 -0.96 -0.99 -17.81
N GLY A 65 -2.06 -1.64 -18.22
CA GLY A 65 -2.10 -2.50 -19.39
C GLY A 65 -3.52 -2.75 -19.87
N ARG A 66 -3.67 -3.71 -20.80
CA ARG A 66 -4.92 -3.95 -21.53
C ARG A 66 -5.91 -4.81 -20.75
N GLU A 67 -5.45 -5.58 -19.78
CA GLU A 67 -6.25 -6.56 -19.05
C GLU A 67 -6.55 -6.13 -17.61
N GLY A 68 -6.18 -4.90 -17.25
CA GLY A 68 -6.51 -4.29 -15.96
C GLY A 68 -5.34 -4.23 -14.99
N GLU A 69 -4.12 -4.36 -15.47
CA GLU A 69 -2.85 -4.27 -14.73
C GLU A 69 -2.79 -2.99 -13.91
N TYR A 70 -2.30 -3.13 -12.68
CA TYR A 70 -2.24 -2.05 -11.71
C TYR A 70 -1.12 -2.27 -10.70
N LYS A 71 -0.78 -1.20 -9.97
CA LYS A 71 0.15 -1.25 -8.84
C LYS A 71 -0.53 -0.79 -7.56
N LEU A 72 -0.14 -1.38 -6.46
CA LEU A 72 -0.43 -0.89 -5.12
C LEU A 72 0.83 -0.28 -4.50
N PHE A 73 0.68 0.87 -3.87
CA PHE A 73 1.74 1.51 -3.09
C PHE A 73 1.29 1.59 -1.64
N ILE A 74 2.04 0.98 -0.73
CA ILE A 74 1.70 0.91 0.70
C ILE A 74 2.68 1.74 1.49
N GLY A 75 2.19 2.76 2.18
CA GLY A 75 2.96 3.60 3.07
C GLY A 75 3.40 2.83 4.31
N ILE A 76 4.69 2.87 4.63
CA ILE A 76 5.29 2.06 5.70
C ILE A 76 5.88 2.89 6.84
N ASP A 77 5.73 4.21 6.83
CA ASP A 77 6.37 5.08 7.83
C ASP A 77 5.69 5.08 9.19
N THR A 78 4.42 4.68 9.25
CA THR A 78 3.72 4.47 10.52
C THR A 78 4.19 3.21 11.25
N LEU A 79 4.96 2.34 10.58
CA LEU A 79 5.50 1.12 11.16
C LEU A 79 6.88 1.35 11.78
N SER A 80 7.05 0.93 13.04
CA SER A 80 8.37 0.85 13.66
C SER A 80 9.30 -0.08 12.87
N LYS A 81 10.62 0.09 12.99
CA LYS A 81 11.62 -0.72 12.25
C LYS A 81 11.39 -2.23 12.33
N SER A 82 11.07 -2.75 13.53
CA SER A 82 10.78 -4.17 13.74
C SER A 82 9.46 -4.61 13.11
N LYS A 83 8.41 -3.78 13.20
CA LYS A 83 7.13 -4.04 12.54
C LYS A 83 7.24 -3.98 11.02
N LYS A 84 7.99 -3.02 10.48
CA LYS A 84 8.30 -2.88 9.05
C LYS A 84 8.97 -4.13 8.49
N ALA A 85 9.99 -4.66 9.18
CA ALA A 85 10.65 -5.90 8.77
C ALA A 85 9.70 -7.12 8.79
N LYS A 86 8.89 -7.27 9.86
CA LYS A 86 7.88 -8.33 9.95
C LYS A 86 6.80 -8.20 8.88
N PHE A 87 6.38 -6.97 8.60
CA PHE A 87 5.38 -6.64 7.58
C PHE A 87 5.85 -7.05 6.18
N ILE A 88 7.05 -6.61 5.79
CA ILE A 88 7.63 -6.90 4.48
C ILE A 88 7.84 -8.42 4.31
N LYS A 89 8.37 -9.10 5.33
CA LYS A 89 8.57 -10.56 5.28
C LYS A 89 7.26 -11.35 5.17
N GLY A 90 6.23 -10.94 5.91
CA GLY A 90 4.91 -11.59 5.82
C GLY A 90 4.25 -11.36 4.47
N LEU A 91 4.35 -10.14 3.94
CA LEU A 91 3.85 -9.81 2.61
C LEU A 91 4.54 -10.63 1.51
N GLU A 92 5.86 -10.75 1.57
CA GLU A 92 6.66 -11.57 0.65
C GLU A 92 6.22 -13.05 0.72
N ALA A 93 6.01 -13.59 1.92
CA ALA A 93 5.52 -14.95 2.09
C ALA A 93 4.11 -15.15 1.50
N THR A 94 3.20 -14.18 1.72
CA THR A 94 1.84 -14.22 1.15
C THR A 94 1.86 -14.20 -0.38
N ILE A 95 2.65 -13.31 -0.97
CA ILE A 95 2.77 -13.17 -2.44
C ILE A 95 3.41 -14.42 -3.05
N ASN A 96 4.49 -14.93 -2.44
CA ASN A 96 5.13 -16.17 -2.91
C ASN A 96 4.17 -17.36 -2.86
N SER A 97 3.38 -17.47 -1.78
CA SER A 97 2.35 -18.50 -1.66
C SER A 97 1.27 -18.36 -2.75
N GLN A 98 0.78 -17.14 -3.00
CA GLN A 98 -0.21 -16.85 -4.03
C GLN A 98 0.32 -17.23 -5.42
N ASN A 99 1.52 -16.77 -5.77
CA ASN A 99 2.12 -17.02 -7.08
C ASN A 99 2.44 -18.50 -7.30
N LYS A 100 2.81 -19.25 -6.25
CA LYS A 100 3.06 -20.69 -6.31
C LYS A 100 1.78 -21.50 -6.53
N SER A 101 0.63 -21.00 -6.06
CA SER A 101 -0.67 -21.67 -6.22
C SER A 101 -1.38 -21.39 -7.54
N ARG A 102 -0.84 -20.48 -8.37
CA ARG A 102 -1.46 -20.05 -9.64
C ARG A 102 -1.25 -21.08 -10.75
N ASN A 103 -2.11 -21.07 -11.75
CA ASN A 103 -1.83 -21.73 -13.04
C ASN A 103 -0.87 -20.86 -13.87
N GLU A 104 0.36 -21.34 -14.04
CA GLU A 104 1.46 -20.61 -14.71
C GLU A 104 1.16 -20.11 -16.12
N ASN A 105 0.24 -20.76 -16.83
CA ASN A 105 -0.05 -20.47 -18.24
C ASN A 105 -1.25 -19.54 -18.46
N SER A 106 -2.07 -19.32 -17.44
CA SER A 106 -3.29 -18.52 -17.56
C SER A 106 -3.35 -17.40 -16.54
N ASP A 107 -2.97 -17.69 -15.30
CA ASP A 107 -3.15 -16.77 -14.20
C ASP A 107 -2.02 -15.75 -14.20
N GLY A 108 -2.38 -14.47 -14.02
CA GLY A 108 -1.41 -13.41 -13.87
C GLY A 108 -0.46 -13.61 -12.67
N ILE A 109 0.48 -12.69 -12.49
CA ILE A 109 1.49 -12.74 -11.43
C ILE A 109 1.44 -11.48 -10.55
N VAL A 110 1.73 -11.66 -9.27
CA VAL A 110 1.91 -10.55 -8.32
C VAL A 110 3.40 -10.33 -8.10
N ASP A 111 3.92 -9.18 -8.52
CA ASP A 111 5.34 -8.84 -8.40
C ASP A 111 5.61 -7.99 -7.16
N PHE A 112 6.64 -8.37 -6.40
CA PHE A 112 7.06 -7.63 -5.22
C PHE A 112 8.56 -7.70 -5.03
N ASN A 113 9.20 -6.53 -4.95
CA ASN A 113 10.61 -6.40 -4.57
C ASN A 113 10.70 -5.78 -3.17
N SER A 114 10.99 -6.63 -2.17
CA SER A 114 11.08 -6.25 -0.75
C SER A 114 12.16 -5.22 -0.43
N ARG A 115 13.10 -4.97 -1.35
CA ARG A 115 14.20 -4.00 -1.19
C ARG A 115 13.91 -2.64 -1.81
N THR A 116 12.92 -2.56 -2.69
CA THR A 116 12.62 -1.32 -3.40
C THR A 116 11.69 -0.45 -2.58
N ILE A 117 12.16 0.76 -2.26
CA ILE A 117 11.37 1.80 -1.61
C ILE A 117 11.09 2.90 -2.62
N ILE A 118 9.81 3.20 -2.80
CA ILE A 118 9.33 4.31 -3.62
C ILE A 118 9.08 5.51 -2.72
N LYS A 119 9.61 6.66 -3.15
CA LYS A 119 9.43 7.93 -2.46
C LYS A 119 8.15 8.62 -2.93
N LYS A 120 7.50 9.38 -2.03
CA LYS A 120 6.24 10.07 -2.33
C LYS A 120 6.33 11.04 -3.50
N GLU A 121 7.46 11.70 -3.67
CA GLU A 121 7.71 12.61 -4.80
C GLU A 121 7.53 11.85 -6.12
N LYS A 122 8.00 10.60 -6.19
CA LYS A 122 7.78 9.73 -7.35
C LYS A 122 6.30 9.34 -7.53
N LEU A 123 5.53 9.15 -6.45
CA LEU A 123 4.09 8.88 -6.56
C LEU A 123 3.35 10.07 -7.21
N SER A 124 3.74 11.30 -6.88
CA SER A 124 3.08 12.51 -7.40
C SER A 124 3.21 12.70 -8.92
N THR A 125 4.18 12.03 -9.54
CA THR A 125 4.38 12.06 -11.00
C THR A 125 3.65 10.93 -11.72
N LEU A 126 3.05 9.98 -10.99
CA LEU A 126 2.33 8.87 -11.58
C LEU A 126 0.94 9.28 -12.05
N ASN A 127 0.60 8.93 -13.29
CA ASN A 127 -0.76 9.03 -13.79
C ASN A 127 -1.69 7.99 -13.15
N ASN A 128 -3.00 8.23 -13.20
CA ASN A 128 -4.03 7.28 -12.75
C ASN A 128 -3.85 6.77 -11.30
N LEU A 129 -3.22 7.56 -10.44
CA LEU A 129 -3.04 7.27 -9.03
C LEU A 129 -4.27 7.69 -8.23
N THR A 130 -4.80 6.78 -7.41
CA THR A 130 -5.96 7.01 -6.56
C THR A 130 -5.73 6.45 -5.16
N ILE A 131 -6.39 7.00 -4.15
CA ILE A 131 -6.37 6.42 -2.80
C ILE A 131 -7.16 5.11 -2.83
N TYR A 132 -6.56 4.02 -2.39
CA TYR A 132 -7.22 2.73 -2.30
C TYR A 132 -8.15 2.72 -1.08
N LYS A 133 -9.46 2.83 -1.33
CA LYS A 133 -10.48 2.72 -0.28
C LYS A 133 -11.00 1.28 -0.18
N LYS A 134 -11.29 0.83 1.05
CA LYS A 134 -11.85 -0.50 1.36
C LYS A 134 -13.14 -0.80 0.59
N GLU A 135 -13.88 0.23 0.20
CA GLU A 135 -15.10 0.20 -0.62
C GLU A 135 -14.93 -0.46 -2.00
N ASN A 136 -13.68 -0.67 -2.45
CA ASN A 136 -13.35 -1.34 -3.71
C ASN A 136 -13.28 -2.87 -3.61
N LEU A 137 -13.52 -3.44 -2.42
CA LEU A 137 -13.73 -4.88 -2.22
C LEU A 137 -15.22 -5.16 -2.44
N LYS A 138 -15.65 -5.23 -3.71
CA LYS A 138 -16.94 -5.82 -4.08
C LYS A 138 -16.74 -7.28 -4.44
#